data_AF-A0A8S1H4B4-F1
#
_entry.id   AF-A0A8S1H4B4-F1
#
_cell.length_a   1.000
_cell.length_b   1.000
_cell.length_c   1.000
_cell.angle_alpha   90.00
_cell.angle_beta   90.00
_cell.angle_gamma   90.00
#
_symmetry.space_group_name_H-M   'P 1'
#
loop_
_entity.id
_entity.type
_entity.pdbx_description
1 polymer ?
#
loop_
_entity_poly.entity_id
_entity_poly.type
_entity_poly.pdbx_seq_one_letter_code
_entity_poly.pdbx_strand_id
1 'polypeptide(L)'
;MADTREIWLPISIFLFGEANCGFYFFRGLEIAALFLALIVTVIGIVLALRYKVYHYNMIIFYALFCGQWFEMFLARFLTMPYQDGWISIADLETIIDQNSNTPSFYLNDPKYTPLLIGGFLMTHYTCLVPFMLPMIVAERFFATEFVSNYENVPRKYISVIGCILAQICSIAMAFTTVFNIIDILVPVLALTILNLATFALLAFLIIRNRRLITHVNFQREVINYSIAKKYQLEENLRVLDVIYCVPVVIHVTPKWRRTCLDMGLKLIGLSDKGPKVKPPAASQIDLRQHSDLYFQGLKQIW
;
A
#
# COMPACT_ATOMS: atom_id res chain seq x y z
N MET A 1 -6.83 18.29 -33.17
CA MET A 1 -6.02 18.30 -31.93
C MET A 1 -6.53 17.16 -31.07
N ALA A 2 -5.86 16.00 -31.13
CA ALA A 2 -6.12 14.95 -30.16
C ALA A 2 -5.46 15.39 -28.85
N ASP A 3 -6.24 15.49 -27.79
CA ASP A 3 -5.78 15.86 -26.44
C ASP A 3 -4.92 14.70 -25.92
N THR A 4 -3.60 14.84 -26.02
CA THR A 4 -2.64 13.81 -25.63
C THR A 4 -2.55 13.78 -24.11
N ARG A 5 -3.38 12.95 -23.48
CA ARG A 5 -3.35 12.78 -22.02
C ARG A 5 -2.26 11.79 -21.62
N GLU A 6 -1.34 12.27 -20.79
CA GLU A 6 -0.33 11.43 -20.17
C GLU A 6 -1.00 10.47 -19.17
N ILE A 7 -0.62 9.20 -19.24
CA ILE A 7 -1.13 8.16 -18.33
C ILE A 7 0.02 7.72 -17.44
N TRP A 8 -0.19 7.81 -16.13
CA TRP A 8 0.76 7.32 -15.14
C TRP A 8 0.39 5.89 -14.73
N LEU A 9 1.36 4.96 -14.83
CA LEU A 9 1.18 3.57 -14.40
C LEU A 9 2.27 3.20 -13.38
N PRO A 10 1.92 2.59 -12.23
CA PRO A 10 2.88 2.13 -11.22
C PRO A 10 3.61 0.85 -11.66
N ILE A 11 4.24 0.87 -12.83
CA ILE A 11 4.80 -0.32 -13.47
C ILE A 11 6.28 -0.07 -13.73
N SER A 12 7.12 -0.82 -13.02
CA SER A 12 8.55 -0.90 -13.36
C SER A 12 8.69 -1.81 -14.58
N ILE A 13 8.97 -1.23 -15.74
CA ILE A 13 9.33 -2.00 -16.93
C ILE A 13 10.79 -2.44 -16.73
N PHE A 14 11.03 -3.74 -16.60
CA PHE A 14 12.39 -4.26 -16.56
C PHE A 14 12.93 -4.34 -17.99
N LEU A 15 13.56 -3.26 -18.45
CA LEU A 15 14.36 -3.24 -19.68
C LEU A 15 15.71 -3.92 -19.42
N PHE A 16 15.72 -5.21 -19.10
CA PHE A 16 16.97 -5.99 -19.09
C PHE A 16 16.97 -6.92 -20.30
N GLY A 17 17.78 -6.57 -21.30
CA GLY A 17 18.03 -7.35 -22.51
C GLY A 17 18.80 -8.67 -22.28
N GLU A 18 18.94 -9.14 -21.04
CA GLU A 18 19.55 -10.43 -20.74
C GLU A 18 18.69 -11.22 -19.76
N ALA A 19 17.73 -11.96 -20.31
CA ALA A 19 16.97 -12.96 -19.60
C ALA A 19 17.88 -14.12 -19.16
N ASN A 20 18.54 -13.96 -18.02
CA ASN A 20 19.42 -14.97 -17.43
C ASN A 20 18.62 -16.03 -16.65
N CYS A 21 19.18 -17.23 -16.45
CA CYS A 21 18.54 -18.30 -15.68
C CYS A 21 18.10 -17.86 -14.27
N GLY A 22 18.84 -16.94 -13.64
CA GLY A 22 18.48 -16.36 -12.34
C GLY A 22 17.19 -15.55 -12.39
N PHE A 23 16.94 -14.80 -13.47
CA PHE A 23 15.71 -14.02 -13.64
C PHE A 23 14.47 -14.92 -13.66
N TYR A 24 14.49 -15.97 -14.48
CA TYR A 24 13.39 -16.94 -14.55
C TYR A 24 13.16 -17.67 -13.23
N PHE A 25 14.24 -17.99 -12.49
CA PHE A 25 14.12 -18.59 -11.16
C PHE A 25 13.42 -17.65 -10.17
N PHE A 26 13.84 -16.38 -10.07
CA PHE A 26 13.20 -15.40 -9.19
C PHE A 26 11.74 -15.12 -9.59
N ARG A 27 11.42 -15.10 -10.89
CA ARG A 27 10.03 -14.98 -11.36
C ARG A 27 9.18 -16.19 -10.99
N GLY A 28 9.72 -17.40 -11.12
CA GLY A 28 9.04 -18.61 -10.65
C GLY A 28 8.75 -18.57 -9.15
N LEU A 29 9.71 -18.11 -8.34
CA LEU A 29 9.52 -17.92 -6.90
C LEU A 29 8.45 -16.86 -6.58
N GLU A 30 8.42 -15.75 -7.31
CA GLU A 30 7.40 -14.71 -7.13
C GLU A 30 6.00 -15.25 -7.43
N ILE A 31 5.83 -15.96 -8.55
CA ILE A 31 4.54 -16.58 -8.90
C ILE A 31 4.12 -17.58 -7.81
N ALA A 32 5.05 -18.45 -7.37
CA ALA A 32 4.76 -19.40 -6.29
C ALA A 32 4.37 -18.69 -4.98
N ALA A 33 5.06 -17.60 -4.63
CA ALA A 33 4.73 -16.79 -3.46
C ALA A 33 3.36 -16.10 -3.58
N LEU A 34 2.99 -15.63 -4.78
CA LEU A 34 1.65 -15.09 -5.05
C LEU A 34 0.56 -16.16 -4.82
N PHE A 35 0.73 -17.38 -5.35
CA PHE A 35 -0.24 -18.46 -5.10
C PHE A 35 -0.29 -18.91 -3.64
N LEU A 36 0.85 -18.95 -2.95
CA LEU A 36 0.87 -19.24 -1.52
C LEU A 36 0.11 -18.17 -0.73
N ALA A 37 0.33 -16.89 -1.05
CA ALA A 37 -0.39 -15.78 -0.43
C ALA A 37 -1.90 -15.81 -0.73
N LEU A 38 -2.31 -16.27 -1.92
CA LEU A 38 -3.72 -16.53 -2.25
C LEU A 38 -4.33 -17.56 -1.30
N ILE A 39 -3.65 -18.70 -1.13
CA ILE A 39 -4.11 -19.79 -0.26
C ILE A 39 -4.22 -19.31 1.20
N VAL A 40 -3.19 -18.63 1.70
CA VAL A 40 -3.16 -18.08 3.07
C VAL A 40 -4.29 -17.07 3.27
N THR A 41 -4.53 -16.18 2.31
CA THR A 41 -5.61 -15.19 2.36
C THR A 41 -6.99 -15.86 2.43
N VAL A 42 -7.24 -16.86 1.57
CA VAL A 42 -8.50 -17.61 1.56
C VAL A 42 -8.72 -18.32 2.90
N ILE A 43 -7.71 -19.03 3.41
CA ILE A 43 -7.78 -19.70 4.71
C ILE A 43 -8.06 -18.68 5.81
N GLY A 44 -7.34 -17.55 5.82
CA GLY A 44 -7.53 -16.48 6.79
C GLY A 44 -8.97 -15.95 6.84
N ILE A 45 -9.56 -15.66 5.67
CA ILE A 45 -10.96 -15.21 5.56
C ILE A 45 -11.92 -16.28 6.10
N VAL A 46 -11.75 -17.55 5.71
CA VAL A 46 -12.60 -18.66 6.17
C VAL A 46 -12.51 -18.82 7.69
N LEU A 47 -11.30 -18.77 8.26
CA LEU A 47 -11.09 -18.86 9.71
C LEU A 47 -11.74 -17.69 10.44
N ALA A 48 -11.57 -16.46 9.95
CA ALA A 48 -12.16 -15.26 10.55
C ALA A 48 -13.69 -15.32 10.57
N LEU A 49 -14.31 -15.79 9.48
CA LEU A 49 -15.75 -15.97 9.39
C LEU A 49 -16.28 -17.10 10.28
N ARG A 50 -15.48 -18.16 10.49
CA ARG A 50 -15.89 -19.35 11.25
C ARG A 50 -15.76 -19.18 12.77
N TYR A 51 -14.63 -18.65 13.25
CA TYR A 51 -14.32 -18.64 14.68
C TYR A 51 -14.81 -17.39 15.42
N LYS A 52 -15.22 -16.33 14.70
CA LYS A 52 -15.84 -15.10 15.25
C LYS A 52 -15.21 -14.59 16.55
N VAL A 53 -13.87 -14.58 16.59
CA VAL A 53 -13.10 -14.19 17.79
C VAL A 53 -13.31 -12.71 18.15
N TYR A 54 -13.56 -11.88 17.15
CA TYR A 54 -13.75 -10.44 17.30
C TYR A 54 -15.19 -10.02 17.01
N HIS A 55 -15.57 -8.82 17.49
CA HIS A 55 -16.82 -8.19 17.11
C HIS A 55 -17.05 -8.19 15.59
N TYR A 56 -18.30 -8.37 15.17
CA TYR A 56 -18.70 -8.56 13.77
C TYR A 56 -18.14 -7.49 12.81
N ASN A 57 -18.07 -6.26 13.28
CA ASN A 57 -17.50 -5.12 12.54
C ASN A 57 -16.02 -5.31 12.17
N MET A 58 -15.23 -5.90 13.07
CA MET A 58 -13.81 -6.19 12.80
C MET A 58 -13.64 -7.31 11.79
N ILE A 59 -14.53 -8.30 11.83
CA ILE A 59 -14.55 -9.38 10.85
C ILE A 59 -14.89 -8.83 9.46
N ILE A 60 -15.81 -7.86 9.35
CA ILE A 60 -16.11 -7.18 8.08
C ILE A 60 -14.86 -6.48 7.53
N PHE A 61 -14.17 -5.68 8.35
CA PHE A 61 -12.95 -5.00 7.91
C PHE A 61 -11.88 -6.01 7.47
N TYR A 62 -11.62 -7.03 8.29
CA TYR A 62 -10.67 -8.08 7.96
C TYR A 62 -11.00 -8.74 6.61
N ALA A 63 -12.24 -9.19 6.44
CA ALA A 63 -12.67 -9.88 5.22
C ALA A 63 -12.55 -8.97 3.97
N LEU A 64 -12.90 -7.69 4.08
CA LEU A 64 -12.82 -6.75 2.95
C LEU A 64 -11.37 -6.39 2.59
N PHE A 65 -10.52 -6.09 3.58
CA PHE A 65 -9.11 -5.78 3.29
C PHE A 65 -8.31 -7.01 2.84
N CYS A 66 -8.59 -8.19 3.38
CA CYS A 66 -8.05 -9.44 2.82
C CYS A 66 -8.61 -9.72 1.43
N GLY A 67 -9.90 -9.42 1.20
CA GLY A 67 -10.53 -9.50 -0.12
C GLY A 67 -9.86 -8.60 -1.17
N GLN A 68 -9.32 -7.45 -0.75
CA GLN A 68 -8.59 -6.56 -1.65
C GLN A 68 -7.32 -7.20 -2.23
N TRP A 69 -6.76 -8.22 -1.58
CA TRP A 69 -5.60 -8.94 -2.10
C TRP A 69 -5.90 -9.63 -3.44
N PHE A 70 -7.13 -10.10 -3.66
CA PHE A 70 -7.53 -10.69 -4.96
C PHE A 70 -7.45 -9.67 -6.09
N GLU A 71 -7.74 -8.41 -5.81
CA GLU A 71 -7.60 -7.32 -6.77
C GLU A 71 -6.13 -7.11 -7.16
N MET A 72 -5.22 -7.10 -6.18
CA MET A 72 -3.78 -7.00 -6.42
C MET A 72 -3.24 -8.23 -7.17
N PHE A 73 -3.73 -9.43 -6.85
CA PHE A 73 -3.36 -10.65 -7.58
C PHE A 73 -3.75 -10.56 -9.06
N LEU A 74 -4.98 -10.14 -9.34
CA LEU A 74 -5.45 -9.93 -10.70
C LEU A 74 -4.64 -8.83 -11.40
N ALA A 75 -4.40 -7.71 -10.74
CA ALA A 75 -3.60 -6.61 -11.26
C ALA A 75 -2.20 -7.07 -11.67
N ARG A 76 -1.53 -7.85 -10.81
CA ARG A 76 -0.21 -8.44 -11.08
C ARG A 76 -0.25 -9.34 -12.29
N PHE A 77 -1.22 -10.24 -12.37
CA PHE A 77 -1.39 -11.15 -13.50
C PHE A 77 -1.56 -10.40 -14.83
N LEU A 78 -2.30 -9.29 -14.83
CA LEU A 78 -2.50 -8.46 -16.02
C LEU A 78 -1.23 -7.67 -16.40
N THR A 79 -0.45 -7.17 -15.44
CA THR A 79 0.75 -6.35 -15.74
C THR A 79 2.01 -7.15 -16.02
N MET A 80 2.13 -8.38 -15.49
CA MET A 80 3.37 -9.17 -15.52
C MET A 80 3.90 -9.46 -16.93
N PRO A 81 3.08 -9.85 -17.93
CA PRO A 81 3.56 -10.12 -19.29
C PRO A 81 4.24 -8.91 -19.95
N TYR A 82 3.83 -7.69 -19.57
CA TYR A 82 4.40 -6.44 -20.07
C TYR A 82 5.67 -6.06 -19.30
N GLN A 83 5.69 -6.29 -17.97
CA GLN A 83 6.87 -6.04 -17.14
C GLN A 83 8.06 -6.93 -17.48
N ASP A 84 7.79 -8.19 -17.85
CA ASP A 84 8.79 -9.19 -18.23
C ASP A 84 9.22 -9.12 -19.69
N GLY A 85 8.63 -8.21 -20.47
CA GLY A 85 8.92 -8.07 -21.89
C GLY A 85 8.44 -9.25 -22.75
N TRP A 86 7.60 -10.15 -22.21
CA TRP A 86 6.96 -11.21 -23.01
C TRP A 86 6.06 -10.60 -24.08
N ILE A 87 5.35 -9.55 -23.70
CA ILE A 87 4.66 -8.66 -24.62
C ILE A 87 5.57 -7.46 -24.81
N SER A 88 6.26 -7.42 -25.94
CA SER A 88 7.10 -6.29 -26.30
C SER A 88 6.26 -5.02 -26.34
N ILE A 89 6.68 -4.07 -25.51
CA ILE A 89 6.30 -2.66 -25.58
C ILE A 89 7.35 -1.92 -26.42
N ALA A 90 8.08 -2.57 -27.34
CA ALA A 90 9.09 -1.90 -28.18
C ALA A 90 8.48 -0.83 -29.11
N ASP A 91 7.16 -0.80 -29.28
CA ASP A 91 6.49 0.32 -29.93
C ASP A 91 6.25 1.52 -28.98
N LEU A 92 6.68 1.45 -27.71
CA LEU A 92 6.62 2.58 -26.76
C LEU A 92 7.75 3.59 -27.00
N GLU A 93 8.87 3.17 -27.60
CA GLU A 93 9.98 4.06 -27.98
C GLU A 93 9.83 4.62 -29.41
N THR A 94 9.02 4.01 -30.29
CA THR A 94 8.79 4.47 -31.68
C THR A 94 7.55 5.34 -31.87
N ILE A 95 7.04 5.96 -30.79
CA ILE A 95 6.14 7.14 -30.87
C ILE A 95 6.85 8.37 -30.26
N ILE A 96 8.17 8.44 -30.42
CA ILE A 96 8.82 9.73 -30.66
C ILE A 96 8.67 9.94 -32.17
N ASP A 97 7.53 10.49 -32.55
CA ASP A 97 7.35 11.05 -33.89
C ASP A 97 8.51 12.02 -34.12
N GLN A 98 9.43 11.69 -35.03
CA GLN A 98 10.57 12.53 -35.38
C GLN A 98 10.14 13.90 -35.94
N ASN A 99 8.83 14.14 -36.10
CA ASN A 99 8.25 15.39 -36.59
C ASN A 99 7.26 16.07 -35.63
N SER A 100 7.00 15.56 -34.42
CA SER A 100 6.19 16.27 -33.42
C SER A 100 6.79 16.19 -32.02
N ASN A 101 7.04 17.37 -31.43
CA ASN A 101 7.74 17.57 -30.15
C ASN A 101 6.96 17.09 -28.90
N THR A 102 6.06 16.10 -29.03
CA THR A 102 5.23 15.62 -27.91
C THR A 102 5.03 14.11 -28.01
N PRO A 103 5.67 13.30 -27.14
CA PRO A 103 5.42 11.87 -27.09
C PRO A 103 3.99 11.64 -26.59
N SER A 104 3.15 10.99 -27.39
CA SER A 104 1.77 10.71 -27.00
C SER A 104 1.43 9.23 -27.17
N PHE A 105 0.95 8.64 -26.08
CA PHE A 105 0.56 7.24 -25.99
C PHE A 105 -0.80 7.05 -26.67
N TYR A 106 -0.86 6.33 -27.79
CA TYR A 106 -2.12 5.89 -28.36
C TYR A 106 -2.59 4.61 -27.68
N LEU A 107 -3.34 4.77 -26.59
CA LEU A 107 -3.96 3.67 -25.84
C LEU A 107 -5.18 3.04 -26.53
N ASN A 108 -5.28 3.14 -27.87
CA ASN A 108 -6.40 2.62 -28.66
C ASN A 108 -6.19 1.18 -29.13
N ASP A 109 -4.99 0.61 -28.96
CA ASP A 109 -4.76 -0.80 -29.26
C ASP A 109 -5.29 -1.68 -28.11
N PRO A 110 -6.23 -2.61 -28.37
CA PRO A 110 -6.73 -3.55 -27.37
C PRO A 110 -5.63 -4.37 -26.69
N LYS A 111 -4.46 -4.51 -27.32
CA LYS A 111 -3.27 -5.15 -26.73
C LYS A 111 -2.81 -4.49 -25.43
N TYR A 112 -3.06 -3.20 -25.20
CA TYR A 112 -2.63 -2.49 -23.98
C TYR A 112 -3.75 -2.30 -22.96
N THR A 113 -4.98 -2.72 -23.25
CA THR A 113 -6.10 -2.64 -22.30
C THR A 113 -5.85 -3.41 -20.99
N PRO A 114 -5.28 -4.64 -21.01
CA PRO A 114 -4.93 -5.35 -19.77
C PRO A 114 -3.90 -4.58 -18.92
N LEU A 115 -2.95 -3.89 -19.55
CA LEU A 115 -1.95 -3.08 -18.88
C LEU A 115 -2.58 -1.89 -18.15
N LEU A 116 -3.52 -1.19 -18.81
CA LEU A 116 -4.27 -0.09 -18.19
C LEU A 116 -5.12 -0.56 -17.01
N ILE A 117 -5.90 -1.63 -17.21
CA ILE A 117 -6.75 -2.20 -16.15
C ILE A 117 -5.88 -2.65 -14.98
N GLY A 118 -4.80 -3.38 -15.25
CA GLY A 118 -3.87 -3.84 -14.21
C GLY A 118 -3.20 -2.70 -13.46
N GLY A 119 -2.77 -1.65 -14.16
CA GLY A 119 -2.21 -0.45 -13.53
C GLY A 119 -3.24 0.29 -12.67
N PHE A 120 -4.47 0.44 -13.15
CA PHE A 120 -5.56 1.03 -12.36
C PHE A 120 -5.86 0.24 -11.09
N LEU A 121 -6.00 -1.08 -11.19
CA LEU A 121 -6.23 -1.96 -10.02
C LEU A 121 -5.05 -1.91 -9.03
N MET A 122 -3.80 -1.84 -9.51
CA MET A 122 -2.64 -1.66 -8.63
C MET A 122 -2.66 -0.30 -7.91
N THR A 123 -2.97 0.79 -8.61
CA THR A 123 -3.09 2.12 -8.00
C THR A 123 -4.25 2.16 -7.00
N HIS A 124 -5.40 1.59 -7.36
CA HIS A 124 -6.57 1.49 -6.50
C HIS A 124 -6.27 0.75 -5.21
N TYR A 125 -5.68 -0.45 -5.28
CA TYR A 125 -5.20 -1.18 -4.12
C TYR A 125 -4.26 -0.33 -3.25
N THR A 126 -3.29 0.35 -3.87
CA THR A 126 -2.28 1.15 -3.15
C THR A 126 -2.91 2.33 -2.42
N CYS A 127 -3.93 2.95 -3.01
CA CYS A 127 -4.72 4.01 -2.38
C CYS A 127 -5.66 3.49 -1.30
N LEU A 128 -6.19 2.26 -1.41
CA LEU A 128 -7.13 1.69 -0.45
C LEU A 128 -6.46 1.22 0.85
N VAL A 129 -5.30 0.56 0.77
CA VAL A 129 -4.62 -0.02 1.95
C VAL A 129 -4.43 1.00 3.09
N PRO A 130 -3.99 2.25 2.84
CA PRO A 130 -3.85 3.28 3.88
C PRO A 130 -5.15 3.69 4.58
N PHE A 131 -6.34 3.33 4.06
CA PHE A 131 -7.61 3.55 4.77
C PHE A 131 -7.91 2.49 5.82
N MET A 132 -7.21 1.35 5.84
CA MET A 132 -7.45 0.28 6.82
C MET A 132 -7.38 0.79 8.25
N LEU A 133 -6.29 1.47 8.60
CA LEU A 133 -6.07 1.96 9.95
C LEU A 133 -7.11 3.03 10.36
N PRO A 134 -7.36 4.10 9.57
CA PRO A 134 -8.41 5.07 9.85
C PRO A 134 -9.78 4.43 10.09
N MET A 135 -10.14 3.43 9.29
CA MET A 135 -11.44 2.79 9.37
C MET A 135 -11.65 1.99 10.65
N ILE A 136 -10.64 1.22 11.02
CA ILE A 136 -10.65 0.42 12.26
C ILE A 136 -10.68 1.35 13.47
N VAL A 137 -9.86 2.41 13.48
CA VAL A 137 -9.80 3.37 14.60
C VAL A 137 -11.10 4.16 14.73
N ALA A 138 -11.71 4.59 13.62
CA ALA A 138 -13.01 5.25 13.64
C ALA A 138 -14.11 4.36 14.21
N GLU A 139 -14.15 3.08 13.85
CA GLU A 139 -15.11 2.15 14.43
C GLU A 139 -14.87 1.94 15.93
N ARG A 140 -13.61 1.81 16.37
CA ARG A 140 -13.25 1.72 17.80
C ARG A 140 -13.60 2.99 18.58
N PHE A 141 -13.52 4.16 17.94
CA PHE A 141 -13.98 5.42 18.52
C PHE A 141 -15.48 5.34 18.84
N PHE A 142 -16.31 4.95 17.86
CA PHE A 142 -17.75 4.79 18.08
C PHE A 142 -18.09 3.71 19.10
N ALA A 143 -17.34 2.60 19.12
CA ALA A 143 -17.49 1.57 20.15
C ALA A 143 -17.19 2.09 21.56
N THR A 144 -16.23 3.00 21.69
CA THR A 144 -15.88 3.64 22.96
C THR A 144 -16.96 4.66 23.40
N GLU A 145 -17.49 5.47 22.47
CA GLU A 145 -18.57 6.42 22.78
C GLU A 145 -19.88 5.74 23.17
N PHE A 146 -20.24 4.67 22.46
CA PHE A 146 -21.51 3.96 22.64
C PHE A 146 -21.40 2.72 23.55
N VAL A 147 -20.37 2.64 24.40
CA VAL A 147 -20.08 1.48 25.28
C VAL A 147 -21.27 1.03 26.13
N SER A 148 -22.21 1.92 26.46
CA SER A 148 -23.39 1.57 27.25
C SER A 148 -24.39 0.70 26.49
N ASN A 149 -24.55 0.93 25.20
CA ASN A 149 -25.59 0.34 24.37
C ASN A 149 -25.01 -0.34 23.12
N TYR A 150 -23.71 -0.65 23.11
CA TYR A 150 -23.02 -1.12 21.91
C TYR A 150 -23.53 -2.49 21.46
N GLU A 151 -23.67 -3.43 22.39
CA GLU A 151 -24.18 -4.79 22.14
C GLU A 151 -25.69 -4.85 21.88
N ASN A 152 -26.47 -3.93 22.48
CA ASN A 152 -27.93 -3.97 22.39
C ASN A 152 -28.46 -3.52 21.03
N VAL A 153 -27.66 -2.77 20.26
CA VAL A 153 -28.06 -2.23 18.97
C VAL A 153 -27.01 -2.62 17.93
N PRO A 154 -27.34 -3.47 16.94
CA PRO A 154 -26.39 -3.89 15.92
C PRO A 154 -26.03 -2.72 15.01
N ARG A 155 -24.85 -2.11 15.23
CA ARG A 155 -24.35 -0.96 14.45
C ARG A 155 -23.42 -1.37 13.32
N LYS A 156 -23.80 -2.42 12.57
CA LYS A 156 -23.01 -2.96 11.44
C LYS A 156 -22.82 -1.93 10.31
N TYR A 157 -23.74 -0.98 10.20
CA TYR A 157 -23.70 0.09 9.20
C TYR A 157 -22.46 0.97 9.33
N ILE A 158 -21.86 1.12 10.51
CA ILE A 158 -20.66 1.95 10.72
C ILE A 158 -19.49 1.40 9.89
N SER A 159 -19.24 0.09 9.97
CA SER A 159 -18.20 -0.56 9.17
C SER A 159 -18.52 -0.57 7.69
N VAL A 160 -19.78 -0.84 7.31
CA VAL A 160 -20.18 -0.93 5.90
C VAL A 160 -20.07 0.43 5.20
N ILE A 161 -20.64 1.50 5.77
CA ILE A 161 -20.53 2.86 5.23
C ILE A 161 -19.07 3.28 5.13
N GLY A 162 -18.32 2.98 6.18
CA GLY A 162 -16.90 3.21 6.24
C GLY A 162 -16.10 2.57 5.08
N CYS A 163 -16.32 1.29 4.82
CA CYS A 163 -15.70 0.60 3.71
C CYS A 163 -16.14 1.15 2.36
N ILE A 164 -17.42 1.51 2.19
CA ILE A 164 -17.92 2.12 0.95
C ILE A 164 -17.22 3.46 0.70
N LEU A 165 -17.10 4.31 1.71
CA LEU A 165 -16.40 5.59 1.60
C LEU A 165 -14.93 5.40 1.26
N ALA A 166 -14.25 4.46 1.91
CA ALA A 166 -12.86 4.13 1.61
C ALA A 166 -12.68 3.71 0.13
N GLN A 167 -13.58 2.84 -0.37
CA GLN A 167 -13.56 2.40 -1.78
C GLN A 167 -13.83 3.55 -2.76
N ILE A 168 -14.80 4.41 -2.49
CA ILE A 168 -15.10 5.56 -3.36
C ILE A 168 -13.89 6.51 -3.41
N CYS A 169 -13.29 6.80 -2.25
CA CYS A 169 -12.12 7.66 -2.16
C CYS A 169 -10.89 7.05 -2.86
N SER A 170 -10.64 5.75 -2.70
CA SER A 170 -9.52 5.08 -3.37
C SER A 170 -9.72 5.01 -4.87
N ILE A 171 -10.94 4.73 -5.36
CA ILE A 171 -11.26 4.72 -6.79
C ILE A 171 -11.03 6.12 -7.38
N ALA A 172 -11.51 7.16 -6.71
CA ALA A 172 -11.33 8.54 -7.15
C ALA A 172 -9.85 8.93 -7.23
N MET A 173 -9.07 8.61 -6.19
CA MET A 173 -7.62 8.88 -6.20
C MET A 173 -6.90 8.06 -7.26
N ALA A 174 -7.24 6.79 -7.44
CA ALA A 174 -6.63 5.96 -8.47
C ALA A 174 -6.92 6.48 -9.88
N PHE A 175 -8.16 6.92 -10.12
CA PHE A 175 -8.54 7.54 -11.38
C PHE A 175 -7.75 8.83 -11.64
N THR A 176 -7.71 9.74 -10.66
CA THR A 176 -6.99 11.02 -10.86
C THR A 176 -5.49 10.83 -11.02
N THR A 177 -4.88 9.85 -10.35
CA THR A 177 -3.46 9.54 -10.50
C THR A 177 -3.15 8.84 -11.83
N VAL A 178 -3.93 7.84 -12.23
CA VAL A 178 -3.67 7.09 -13.48
C VAL A 178 -3.80 8.00 -14.71
N PHE A 179 -4.78 8.90 -14.72
CA PHE A 179 -4.97 9.85 -15.82
C PHE A 179 -4.15 11.15 -15.66
N ASN A 180 -3.17 11.16 -14.76
CA ASN A 180 -2.29 12.30 -14.47
C ASN A 180 -3.04 13.63 -14.25
N ILE A 181 -4.27 13.58 -13.73
CA ILE A 181 -5.08 14.74 -13.38
C ILE A 181 -4.48 15.41 -12.14
N ILE A 182 -3.96 14.58 -11.23
CA ILE A 182 -3.29 15.00 -10.01
C ILE A 182 -1.98 14.21 -9.90
N ASP A 183 -0.88 14.92 -9.63
CA ASP A 183 0.43 14.32 -9.36
C ASP A 183 0.35 13.34 -8.18
N ILE A 184 1.00 12.18 -8.31
CA ILE A 184 1.04 11.12 -7.29
C ILE A 184 1.48 11.60 -5.91
N LEU A 185 2.28 12.65 -5.82
CA LEU A 185 2.71 13.21 -4.54
C LEU A 185 1.52 13.66 -3.68
N VAL A 186 0.47 14.20 -4.30
CA VAL A 186 -0.71 14.72 -3.59
C VAL A 186 -1.47 13.63 -2.83
N PRO A 187 -1.95 12.52 -3.45
CA PRO A 187 -2.62 11.45 -2.71
C PRO A 187 -1.69 10.78 -1.69
N VAL A 188 -0.38 10.65 -1.98
CA VAL A 188 0.59 10.12 -1.02
C VAL A 188 0.68 11.00 0.23
N LEU A 189 0.80 12.31 0.08
CA LEU A 189 0.83 13.25 1.20
C LEU A 189 -0.50 13.26 1.97
N ALA A 190 -1.63 13.29 1.25
CA ALA A 190 -2.96 13.27 1.87
C ALA A 190 -3.18 12.01 2.73
N LEU A 191 -2.85 10.83 2.20
CA LEU A 191 -2.94 9.56 2.91
C LEU A 191 -1.96 9.48 4.09
N THR A 192 -0.78 10.08 3.96
CA THR A 192 0.22 10.16 5.05
C THR A 192 -0.30 11.01 6.20
N ILE A 193 -0.85 12.20 5.89
CA ILE A 193 -1.44 13.09 6.89
C ILE A 193 -2.63 12.42 7.59
N LEU A 194 -3.50 11.75 6.83
CA LEU A 194 -4.63 10.99 7.37
C LEU A 194 -4.17 9.90 8.35
N ASN A 195 -3.14 9.14 7.98
CA ASN A 195 -2.60 8.09 8.85
C ASN A 195 -1.93 8.67 10.11
N LEU A 196 -1.21 9.78 9.99
CA LEU A 196 -0.63 10.47 11.14
C LEU A 196 -1.70 10.95 12.13
N ALA A 197 -2.76 11.58 11.63
CA ALA A 197 -3.91 11.97 12.44
C ALA A 197 -4.58 10.75 13.10
N THR A 198 -4.64 9.63 12.38
CA THR A 198 -5.18 8.37 12.90
C THR A 198 -4.32 7.80 14.03
N PHE A 199 -2.99 7.86 13.95
CA PHE A 199 -2.13 7.45 15.06
C PHE A 199 -2.32 8.31 16.31
N ALA A 200 -2.51 9.61 16.15
CA ALA A 200 -2.84 10.50 17.27
C ALA A 200 -4.19 10.11 17.91
N LEU A 201 -5.21 9.84 17.09
CA LEU A 201 -6.51 9.36 17.57
C LEU A 201 -6.41 8.00 18.27
N LEU A 202 -5.62 7.08 17.73
CA LEU A 202 -5.35 5.77 18.32
C LEU A 202 -4.75 5.92 19.72
N ALA A 203 -3.71 6.74 19.87
CA ALA A 203 -3.08 7.00 21.16
C ALA A 203 -4.06 7.63 22.16
N PHE A 204 -4.87 8.60 21.70
CA PHE A 204 -5.94 9.18 22.51
C PHE A 204 -6.95 8.14 22.99
N LEU A 205 -7.40 7.23 22.11
CA LEU A 205 -8.35 6.17 22.45
C LEU A 205 -7.78 5.17 23.45
N ILE A 206 -6.50 4.80 23.34
CA ILE A 206 -5.84 3.93 24.32
C ILE A 206 -5.86 4.59 25.70
N ILE A 207 -5.46 5.86 25.79
CA ILE A 207 -5.46 6.61 27.06
C ILE A 207 -6.88 6.70 27.62
N ARG A 208 -7.86 7.03 26.77
CA ARG A 208 -9.26 7.16 27.19
C ARG A 208 -9.85 5.84 27.68
N ASN A 209 -9.66 4.75 26.95
CA ASN A 209 -10.17 3.44 27.33
C ASN A 209 -9.54 2.95 28.64
N ARG A 210 -8.23 3.18 28.85
CA ARG A 210 -7.59 2.89 30.14
C ARG A 210 -8.22 3.68 31.29
N ARG A 211 -8.46 4.98 31.11
CA ARG A 211 -9.13 5.82 32.13
C ARG A 211 -10.55 5.35 32.44
N LEU A 212 -11.31 4.96 31.43
CA LEU A 212 -12.68 4.45 31.60
C LEU A 212 -12.69 3.13 32.37
N ILE A 213 -11.76 2.21 32.11
CA ILE A 213 -11.63 0.96 32.88
C ILE A 213 -11.32 1.25 34.34
N THR A 214 -10.39 2.18 34.63
CA THR A 214 -10.10 2.59 36.00
C THR A 214 -11.34 3.14 36.70
N HIS A 215 -12.14 3.96 36.01
CA HIS A 215 -13.37 4.51 36.57
C HIS A 215 -14.44 3.44 36.82
N VAL A 216 -14.62 2.49 35.90
CA VAL A 216 -15.54 1.36 36.07
C VAL A 216 -15.10 0.43 37.20
N ASN A 217 -13.79 0.20 37.37
CA ASN A 217 -13.26 -0.57 38.49
C ASN A 217 -13.48 0.15 39.83
N PHE A 218 -13.37 1.47 39.88
CA PHE A 218 -13.71 2.25 41.07
C PHE A 218 -15.21 2.18 41.38
N GLN A 219 -16.08 2.32 40.36
CA GLN A 219 -17.53 2.17 40.52
C GLN A 219 -17.96 0.76 40.95
N ARG A 220 -17.13 -0.26 40.73
CA ARG A 220 -17.33 -1.62 41.27
C ARG A 220 -17.38 -1.63 42.79
N GLU A 221 -16.61 -0.77 43.43
CA GLU A 221 -16.58 -0.65 44.89
C GLU A 221 -17.78 0.16 45.42
N VAL A 222 -18.49 0.90 44.55
CA VAL A 222 -19.45 1.96 44.92
C VAL A 222 -20.89 1.73 44.44
N ILE A 223 -21.25 0.59 43.80
CA ILE A 223 -22.63 0.08 43.51
C ILE A 223 -23.07 0.06 42.01
N ASN A 224 -22.45 0.81 41.09
CA ASN A 224 -22.90 0.90 39.67
C ASN A 224 -22.00 0.14 38.66
N TYR A 225 -21.74 -1.14 38.91
CA TYR A 225 -20.88 -1.97 38.05
C TYR A 225 -21.66 -2.67 36.94
N SER A 226 -21.20 -2.52 35.70
CA SER A 226 -21.66 -3.33 34.57
C SER A 226 -20.49 -4.14 34.00
N ILE A 227 -20.56 -5.47 34.17
CA ILE A 227 -19.58 -6.43 33.64
C ILE A 227 -19.44 -6.27 32.11
N ALA A 228 -20.56 -6.09 31.42
CA ALA A 228 -20.59 -5.93 29.96
C ALA A 228 -19.78 -4.71 29.49
N LYS A 229 -19.92 -3.56 30.18
CA LYS A 229 -19.14 -2.34 29.85
C LYS A 229 -17.64 -2.57 30.01
N LYS A 230 -17.22 -3.24 31.08
CA LYS A 230 -15.79 -3.55 31.29
C LYS A 230 -15.25 -4.47 30.21
N TYR A 231 -15.99 -5.54 29.88
CA TYR A 231 -15.59 -6.48 28.85
C TYR A 231 -15.39 -5.80 27.49
N GLN A 232 -16.29 -4.91 27.09
CA GLN A 232 -16.17 -4.15 25.85
C GLN A 232 -14.97 -3.22 25.83
N LEU A 233 -14.68 -2.53 26.95
CA LEU A 233 -13.49 -1.67 27.04
C LEU A 233 -12.19 -2.49 26.97
N GLU A 234 -12.15 -3.67 27.59
CA GLU A 234 -11.01 -4.58 27.52
C GLU A 234 -10.84 -5.21 26.13
N GLU A 235 -11.93 -5.53 25.42
CA GLU A 235 -11.89 -5.93 24.02
C GLU A 235 -11.36 -4.80 23.14
N ASN A 236 -11.86 -3.58 23.30
CA ASN A 236 -11.38 -2.42 22.55
C ASN A 236 -9.90 -2.16 22.78
N LEU A 237 -9.39 -2.25 24.02
CA LEU A 237 -7.95 -2.12 24.28
C LEU A 237 -7.14 -3.23 23.63
N ARG A 238 -7.56 -4.50 23.72
CA ARG A 238 -6.87 -5.61 23.06
C ARG A 238 -6.75 -5.40 21.56
N VAL A 239 -7.82 -4.94 20.92
CA VAL A 239 -7.83 -4.62 19.50
C VAL A 239 -6.88 -3.46 19.20
N LEU A 240 -6.96 -2.36 19.95
CA LEU A 240 -6.11 -1.18 19.78
C LEU A 240 -4.62 -1.48 20.00
N ASP A 241 -4.26 -2.33 20.96
CA ASP A 241 -2.87 -2.73 21.24
C ASP A 241 -2.31 -3.59 20.09
N VAL A 242 -3.10 -4.51 19.53
CA VAL A 242 -2.69 -5.28 18.33
C VAL A 242 -2.50 -4.35 17.14
N ILE A 243 -3.44 -3.42 16.92
CA ILE A 243 -3.36 -2.44 15.83
C ILE A 243 -2.19 -1.48 16.02
N TYR A 244 -1.81 -1.12 17.25
CA TYR A 244 -0.65 -0.27 17.48
C TYR A 244 0.65 -0.94 17.01
N CYS A 245 0.76 -2.26 17.15
CA CYS A 245 1.93 -3.03 16.71
C CYS A 245 2.01 -3.27 15.19
N VAL A 246 0.87 -3.42 14.51
CA VAL A 246 0.82 -3.86 13.10
C VAL A 246 1.44 -2.84 12.10
N PRO A 247 1.14 -1.53 12.14
CA PRO A 247 1.75 -0.53 11.26
C PRO A 247 3.25 -0.33 11.52
N VAL A 248 3.73 -0.51 12.75
CA VAL A 248 5.17 -0.50 13.03
C VAL A 248 5.85 -1.60 12.22
N VAL A 249 5.24 -2.79 12.13
CA VAL A 249 5.76 -3.90 11.32
C VAL A 249 5.64 -3.63 9.81
N ILE A 250 4.55 -2.99 9.34
CA ILE A 250 4.34 -2.65 7.91
C ILE A 250 5.25 -1.50 7.43
N HIS A 251 5.61 -0.54 8.29
CA HIS A 251 6.59 0.50 7.95
C HIS A 251 8.04 0.06 8.15
N VAL A 252 8.28 -0.96 8.97
CA VAL A 252 9.60 -1.57 9.17
C VAL A 252 9.90 -2.60 8.07
N THR A 253 8.90 -3.19 7.42
CA THR A 253 9.08 -4.17 6.32
C THR A 253 9.78 -3.62 5.06
N PRO A 254 9.55 -2.37 4.59
CA PRO A 254 10.37 -1.76 3.53
C PRO A 254 11.84 -1.63 3.92
N LYS A 255 12.11 -1.39 5.22
CA LYS A 255 13.46 -1.35 5.79
C LYS A 255 14.07 -2.75 5.77
N TRP A 256 13.36 -3.78 6.22
CA TRP A 256 13.80 -5.17 6.14
C TRP A 256 13.99 -5.65 4.70
N ARG A 257 13.13 -5.25 3.75
CA ARG A 257 13.31 -5.56 2.33
C ARG A 257 14.62 -4.99 1.81
N ARG A 258 14.97 -3.76 2.21
CA ARG A 258 16.25 -3.11 1.88
C ARG A 258 17.43 -3.80 2.57
N THR A 259 17.30 -4.18 3.84
CA THR A 259 18.34 -4.90 4.59
C THR A 259 18.57 -6.32 4.07
N CYS A 260 17.53 -7.04 3.68
CA CYS A 260 17.62 -8.35 3.05
C CYS A 260 18.22 -8.26 1.63
N LEU A 261 17.93 -7.18 0.88
CA LEU A 261 18.57 -6.90 -0.40
C LEU A 261 20.07 -6.64 -0.23
N ASP A 262 20.45 -5.80 0.75
CA ASP A 262 21.86 -5.52 1.10
C ASP A 262 22.61 -6.76 1.60
N MET A 263 21.93 -7.62 2.36
CA MET A 263 22.49 -8.89 2.83
C MET A 263 22.64 -9.88 1.68
N GLY A 264 21.69 -9.93 0.76
CA GLY A 264 21.76 -10.73 -0.48
C GLY A 264 22.90 -10.26 -1.40
N LEU A 265 23.06 -8.95 -1.59
CA LEU A 265 24.16 -8.36 -2.37
C LEU A 265 25.54 -8.63 -1.76
N LYS A 266 25.64 -8.67 -0.42
CA LYS A 266 26.85 -9.08 0.31
C LYS A 266 27.16 -10.57 0.16
N LEU A 267 26.14 -11.43 0.16
CA LEU A 267 26.30 -12.88 0.00
C LEU A 267 26.69 -13.28 -1.44
N ILE A 268 26.27 -12.49 -2.45
CA ILE A 268 26.62 -12.69 -3.86
C ILE A 268 28.01 -12.09 -4.20
N GLY A 269 28.71 -11.51 -3.22
CA GLY A 269 30.07 -10.98 -3.42
C GLY A 269 30.14 -9.69 -4.23
N LEU A 270 29.00 -9.05 -4.50
CA LEU A 270 28.92 -7.76 -5.21
C LEU A 270 29.09 -6.55 -4.28
N SER A 271 29.27 -6.76 -2.97
CA SER A 271 29.58 -5.71 -2.00
C SER A 271 31.06 -5.34 -2.01
N ASP A 272 31.42 -4.55 -3.01
CA ASP A 272 32.43 -3.48 -2.97
C ASP A 272 33.77 -3.78 -2.26
N LYS A 273 34.58 -4.63 -2.90
CA LYS A 273 36.05 -4.52 -2.90
C LYS A 273 36.62 -4.94 -4.27
N GLY A 274 36.34 -4.15 -5.31
CA GLY A 274 37.14 -4.19 -6.54
C GLY A 274 38.48 -3.47 -6.32
N PRO A 275 39.61 -3.95 -6.88
CA PRO A 275 40.90 -3.32 -6.70
C PRO A 275 40.93 -1.91 -7.33
N LYS A 276 41.53 -0.96 -6.61
CA LYS A 276 41.73 0.42 -7.08
C LYS A 276 42.66 0.45 -8.29
N VAL A 277 42.11 0.32 -9.49
CA VAL A 277 42.81 0.69 -10.73
C VAL A 277 42.52 2.17 -10.96
N LYS A 278 43.58 2.99 -10.93
CA LYS A 278 43.53 4.42 -11.23
C LYS A 278 43.21 4.56 -12.73
N PRO A 279 42.09 5.20 -13.15
CA PRO A 279 41.85 5.46 -14.56
C PRO A 279 42.79 6.57 -15.07
N PRO A 280 43.16 6.57 -16.37
CA PRO A 280 44.02 7.59 -16.95
C PRO A 280 43.34 8.97 -16.95
N ALA A 281 44.13 10.03 -16.78
CA ALA A 281 43.70 11.40 -16.50
C ALA A 281 42.86 12.10 -17.60
N ALA A 282 42.55 11.45 -18.72
CA ALA A 282 41.85 12.06 -19.85
C ALA A 282 40.30 12.02 -19.74
N SER A 283 39.72 11.24 -18.82
CA SER A 283 38.25 11.09 -18.71
C SER A 283 37.60 11.80 -17.52
N GLN A 284 38.36 12.57 -16.73
CA GLN A 284 37.82 13.29 -15.56
C GLN A 284 37.18 14.64 -15.88
N ILE A 285 37.35 15.15 -17.11
CA ILE A 285 36.86 16.49 -17.49
C ILE A 285 35.37 16.44 -17.88
N ASP A 286 34.88 15.33 -18.44
CA ASP A 286 33.50 15.22 -18.95
C ASP A 286 32.45 14.91 -17.85
N LEU A 287 32.79 14.06 -16.89
CA LEU A 287 31.85 13.63 -15.83
C LEU A 287 31.53 14.71 -14.79
N ARG A 288 32.44 15.68 -14.58
CA ARG A 288 32.20 16.82 -13.69
C ARG A 288 31.25 17.85 -14.29
N GLN A 289 31.33 18.10 -15.60
CA GLN A 289 30.39 19.02 -16.25
C GLN A 289 28.95 18.48 -16.25
N HIS A 290 28.77 17.17 -16.43
CA HIS A 290 27.44 16.55 -16.38
C HIS A 290 26.82 16.50 -14.97
N SER A 291 27.62 16.31 -13.91
CA SER A 291 27.10 16.34 -12.54
C SER A 291 26.71 17.75 -12.10
N ASP A 292 27.47 18.77 -12.51
CA ASP A 292 27.20 20.16 -12.12
C ASP A 292 25.93 20.72 -12.77
N LEU A 293 25.58 20.27 -13.99
CA LEU A 293 24.30 20.56 -14.65
C LEU A 293 23.11 19.92 -13.92
N TYR A 294 23.26 18.70 -13.40
CA TYR A 294 22.21 18.00 -12.66
C TYR A 294 21.91 18.64 -11.29
N PHE A 295 22.95 19.18 -10.62
CA PHE A 295 22.79 19.85 -9.33
C PHE A 295 22.38 21.33 -9.44
N GLN A 296 22.63 22.01 -10.56
CA GLN A 296 22.11 23.37 -10.78
C GLN A 296 20.59 23.39 -11.01
N GLY A 297 20.02 22.38 -11.67
CA GLY A 297 18.56 22.25 -11.84
C GLY A 297 17.79 22.06 -10.52
N LEU A 298 18.41 21.39 -9.53
CA LEU A 298 17.82 21.17 -8.21
C LEU A 298 17.83 22.42 -7.31
N LYS A 299 18.68 23.42 -7.61
CA LYS A 299 18.78 24.67 -6.83
C LYS A 299 17.86 25.79 -7.30
N GLN A 300 17.19 25.64 -8.45
CA GLN A 300 16.16 26.58 -8.92
C GLN A 300 14.73 26.15 -8.54
N ILE A 301 14.57 25.02 -7.85
CA ILE A 301 13.27 24.48 -7.38
C ILE A 301 13.07 24.71 -5.86
N TRP A 302 14.03 25.37 -5.20
CA TRP A 302 13.91 25.93 -3.85
C TRP A 302 14.14 27.44 -3.91
#